data_AF-A0A1Q6ZFP5-F1
#
_entry.id   AF-A0A1Q6ZFP5-F1
#
_cell.length_a   1.000
_cell.length_b   1.000
_cell.length_c   1.000
_cell.angle_alpha   90.00
_cell.angle_beta   90.00
_cell.angle_gamma   90.00
#
_symmetry.space_group_name_H-M   'P 1'
#
loop_
_entity.id
_entity.type
_entity.pdbx_description
1 polymer ?
#
loop_
_entity_poly.entity_id
_entity_poly.type
_entity_poly.pdbx_seq_one_letter_code
_entity_poly.pdbx_strand_id
1 'polypeptide(L)'
;MFVVGCETFPAAPDYGPATGNAVSFGIWTPGARDDCTAAQHDAYSVVGPDHKRYPTWHPPIDPVTGCSFGHDHGRDPRGSALYREVGPIPFGYANEQLDVYDPLTTRHEDHFGHKIEWQNNVPMHFGSNAADAMFDVHCDVLVKLHQGTHSKDAFTNNLHELVYHIRCTDGTEMHITMLAAIGTPGQFTRSCDGATIAVGPATPANSPDGGGQRIIADRTCVDRDILVPAGQFSDFGTLHESWQTSNSVRREDGHTLAFFNPYFQVSLPSRFYDPALPGIVGRPIDVCYEVTPAGTRASGGACAASTSNGTVLVITFDDPRSVFDGTDRVVDINSNFVSNADGPEVWFTDPFGKHGQTQPFPGSIRQFIARMSNDRGGLELNGPTLGRDREYGGPRVHAPN
;
A
#
# COMPACT_ATOMS: atom_id res chain seq x y z
N MET A 1 -38.53 -13.35 26.74
CA MET A 1 -38.62 -13.47 25.27
C MET A 1 -37.58 -12.51 24.72
N PHE A 2 -36.34 -12.97 24.53
CA PHE A 2 -35.28 -12.16 23.96
C PHE A 2 -35.39 -12.27 22.44
N VAL A 3 -35.78 -11.18 21.80
CA VAL A 3 -35.73 -11.06 20.34
C VAL A 3 -34.26 -10.80 20.00
N VAL A 4 -33.55 -11.84 19.57
CA VAL A 4 -32.27 -11.69 18.90
C VAL A 4 -32.58 -11.09 17.53
N GLY A 5 -32.44 -9.76 17.42
CA GLY A 5 -32.42 -9.11 16.12
C GLY A 5 -31.19 -9.63 15.37
N CYS A 6 -31.41 -10.39 14.30
CA CYS A 6 -30.37 -10.57 13.29
C CYS A 6 -30.12 -9.20 12.69
N GLU A 7 -29.02 -8.54 13.06
CA GLU A 7 -28.51 -7.41 12.28
C GLU A 7 -28.23 -7.92 10.88
N THR A 8 -29.10 -7.58 9.94
CA THR A 8 -28.88 -7.82 8.52
C THR A 8 -27.84 -6.82 8.06
N PHE A 9 -26.57 -7.15 8.22
CA PHE A 9 -25.49 -6.37 7.65
C PHE A 9 -25.66 -6.30 6.13
N PRO A 10 -25.48 -5.13 5.50
CA PRO A 10 -25.45 -5.03 4.05
C PRO A 10 -24.40 -6.00 3.51
N ALA A 11 -24.79 -6.85 2.55
CA ALA A 11 -23.81 -7.59 1.78
C ALA A 11 -23.10 -6.62 0.83
N ALA A 12 -21.86 -6.95 0.47
CA ALA A 12 -21.14 -6.25 -0.58
C ALA A 12 -22.00 -6.09 -1.84
N PRO A 13 -21.96 -4.92 -2.49
CA PRO A 13 -22.78 -4.71 -3.69
C PRO A 13 -22.39 -5.70 -4.79
N ASP A 14 -23.40 -6.35 -5.38
CA ASP A 14 -23.24 -7.08 -6.64
C ASP A 14 -23.45 -6.10 -7.80
N TYR A 15 -22.37 -5.77 -8.50
CA TYR A 15 -22.38 -4.86 -9.64
C TYR A 15 -22.80 -5.56 -10.96
N GLY A 16 -23.16 -6.84 -10.91
CA GLY A 16 -23.64 -7.59 -12.07
C GLY A 16 -22.53 -7.93 -13.07
N PRO A 17 -22.88 -8.21 -14.34
CA PRO A 17 -21.90 -8.59 -15.35
C PRO A 17 -21.00 -7.41 -15.75
N ALA A 18 -19.73 -7.71 -16.03
CA ALA A 18 -18.79 -6.73 -16.54
C ALA A 18 -19.22 -6.22 -17.93
N THR A 19 -19.11 -4.91 -18.14
CA THR A 19 -19.37 -4.22 -19.41
C THR A 19 -18.09 -3.96 -20.22
N GLY A 20 -16.93 -4.18 -19.60
CA GLY A 20 -15.60 -4.04 -20.20
C GLY A 20 -14.51 -4.41 -19.19
N ASN A 21 -13.26 -4.31 -19.61
CA ASN A 21 -12.09 -4.49 -18.73
C ASN A 21 -11.56 -3.13 -18.29
N ALA A 22 -11.07 -3.05 -17.06
CA ALA A 22 -10.22 -1.98 -16.62
C ALA A 22 -8.84 -2.07 -17.29
N VAL A 23 -8.11 -0.96 -17.36
CA VAL A 23 -6.73 -0.86 -17.86
C VAL A 23 -5.78 -1.74 -17.07
N SER A 24 -6.03 -1.93 -15.77
CA SER A 24 -5.24 -2.83 -14.92
C SER A 24 -5.49 -4.32 -15.21
N PHE A 25 -6.57 -4.69 -15.91
CA PHE A 25 -6.92 -6.10 -16.11
C PHE A 25 -6.19 -6.73 -17.30
N GLY A 26 -5.63 -7.92 -17.10
CA GLY A 26 -4.95 -8.69 -18.16
C GLY A 26 -3.58 -8.16 -18.57
N ILE A 27 -2.97 -7.28 -17.76
CA ILE A 27 -1.63 -6.71 -18.04
C ILE A 27 -0.49 -7.55 -17.47
N TRP A 28 -0.78 -8.41 -16.49
CA TRP A 28 0.23 -9.30 -15.93
C TRP A 28 0.57 -10.41 -16.91
N THR A 29 1.86 -10.67 -17.04
CA THR A 29 2.38 -11.78 -17.84
C THR A 29 3.40 -12.55 -17.02
N PRO A 30 3.40 -13.88 -17.06
CA PRO A 30 4.38 -14.67 -16.31
C PRO A 30 5.79 -14.36 -16.78
N GLY A 31 6.67 -14.11 -15.82
CA GLY A 31 8.12 -14.01 -15.99
C GLY A 31 8.78 -15.38 -16.09
N ALA A 32 10.10 -15.39 -16.20
CA ALA A 32 10.89 -16.61 -16.38
C ALA A 32 10.86 -17.56 -15.15
N ARG A 33 10.38 -17.06 -14.01
CA ARG A 33 10.35 -17.75 -12.72
C ARG A 33 8.93 -18.06 -12.24
N ASP A 34 7.94 -17.65 -13.02
CA ASP A 34 6.52 -17.90 -12.76
C ASP A 34 6.09 -19.13 -13.57
N ASP A 35 5.27 -19.98 -12.97
CA ASP A 35 4.74 -21.18 -13.60
C ASP A 35 3.21 -21.14 -13.79
N CYS A 36 2.54 -20.11 -13.27
CA CYS A 36 1.14 -19.84 -13.61
C CYS A 36 1.01 -19.15 -14.98
N THR A 37 -0.06 -19.45 -15.71
CA THR A 37 -0.41 -18.75 -16.95
C THR A 37 -1.13 -17.43 -16.67
N ALA A 38 -1.08 -16.48 -17.62
CA ALA A 38 -1.87 -15.25 -17.55
C ALA A 38 -3.38 -15.52 -17.38
N ALA A 39 -3.91 -16.57 -18.00
CA ALA A 39 -5.31 -16.95 -17.85
C ALA A 39 -5.66 -17.43 -16.42
N GLN A 40 -4.73 -18.11 -15.73
CA GLN A 40 -4.92 -18.49 -14.33
C GLN A 40 -4.88 -17.27 -13.41
N HIS A 41 -4.02 -16.31 -13.71
CA HIS A 41 -3.94 -15.04 -12.99
C HIS A 41 -5.23 -14.22 -13.16
N ASP A 42 -5.69 -14.04 -14.40
CA ASP A 42 -6.86 -13.25 -14.75
C ASP A 42 -8.19 -13.87 -14.29
N ALA A 43 -8.17 -15.15 -13.87
CA ALA A 43 -9.30 -15.78 -13.19
C ALA A 43 -9.60 -15.12 -11.83
N TYR A 44 -8.60 -14.48 -11.20
CA TYR A 44 -8.78 -13.67 -9.99
C TYR A 44 -9.20 -12.25 -10.38
N SER A 45 -10.50 -12.07 -10.56
CA SER A 45 -11.07 -10.79 -10.95
C SER A 45 -12.38 -10.47 -10.22
N VAL A 46 -12.73 -9.19 -10.20
CA VAL A 46 -13.98 -8.67 -9.65
C VAL A 46 -14.58 -7.64 -10.59
N VAL A 47 -15.89 -7.45 -10.55
CA VAL A 47 -16.57 -6.34 -11.22
C VAL A 47 -16.61 -5.16 -10.26
N GLY A 48 -16.05 -4.02 -10.67
CA GLY A 48 -16.03 -2.80 -9.86
C GLY A 48 -17.34 -2.00 -9.95
N PRO A 49 -17.44 -0.90 -9.17
CA PRO A 49 -18.64 -0.06 -9.13
C PRO A 49 -19.03 0.60 -10.47
N ASP A 50 -18.08 0.73 -11.40
CA ASP A 50 -18.28 1.24 -12.76
C ASP A 50 -18.62 0.15 -13.79
N HIS A 51 -18.92 -1.06 -13.32
CA HIS A 51 -19.19 -2.26 -14.11
C HIS A 51 -18.02 -2.74 -14.98
N LYS A 52 -16.78 -2.30 -14.74
CA LYS A 52 -15.61 -2.90 -15.40
C LYS A 52 -15.07 -4.10 -14.62
N ARG A 53 -14.38 -5.00 -15.30
CA ARG A 53 -13.63 -6.10 -14.69
C ARG A 53 -12.23 -5.63 -14.29
N TYR A 54 -11.86 -5.87 -13.04
CA TYR A 54 -10.57 -5.54 -12.45
C TYR A 54 -9.86 -6.81 -11.97
N PRO A 55 -8.52 -6.83 -11.95
CA PRO A 55 -7.82 -7.81 -11.14
C PRO A 55 -8.15 -7.57 -9.65
N THR A 56 -8.02 -8.62 -8.85
CA THR A 56 -8.19 -8.53 -7.40
C THR A 56 -7.16 -9.44 -6.71
N TRP A 57 -7.26 -9.57 -5.40
CA TRP A 57 -6.35 -10.40 -4.62
C TRP A 57 -6.35 -11.86 -5.09
N HIS A 58 -5.14 -12.41 -5.18
CA HIS A 58 -4.90 -13.84 -5.32
C HIS A 58 -3.79 -14.28 -4.33
N PRO A 59 -3.77 -15.55 -3.91
CA PRO A 59 -2.64 -16.08 -3.15
C PRO A 59 -1.39 -16.14 -4.05
N PRO A 60 -0.16 -16.14 -3.49
CA PRO A 60 1.07 -16.23 -4.30
C PRO A 60 1.21 -17.55 -5.07
N ILE A 61 0.59 -18.61 -4.54
CA ILE A 61 0.50 -19.94 -5.15
C ILE A 61 -0.98 -20.23 -5.42
N ASP A 62 -1.33 -20.57 -6.66
CA ASP A 62 -2.67 -21.02 -7.01
C ASP A 62 -3.00 -22.31 -6.23
N PRO A 63 -4.02 -22.32 -5.36
CA PRO A 63 -4.36 -23.48 -4.56
C PRO A 63 -4.91 -24.65 -5.38
N VAL A 64 -5.33 -24.42 -6.64
CA VAL A 64 -5.89 -25.48 -7.50
C VAL A 64 -4.77 -26.25 -8.20
N THR A 65 -3.84 -25.55 -8.83
CA THR A 65 -2.78 -26.20 -9.63
C THR A 65 -1.45 -26.30 -8.91
N GLY A 66 -1.24 -25.51 -7.86
CA GLY A 66 0.04 -25.40 -7.18
C GLY A 66 1.08 -24.61 -7.96
N CYS A 67 0.73 -23.92 -9.06
CA CYS A 67 1.64 -22.98 -9.72
C CYS A 67 1.82 -21.69 -8.90
N SER A 68 2.87 -20.92 -9.16
CA SER A 68 3.16 -19.62 -8.57
C SER A 68 2.99 -18.49 -9.56
N PHE A 69 2.49 -17.38 -9.05
CA PHE A 69 2.44 -16.09 -9.73
C PHE A 69 3.71 -15.25 -9.55
N GLY A 70 4.67 -15.69 -8.71
CA GLY A 70 5.92 -14.97 -8.45
C GLY A 70 5.80 -13.79 -7.48
N HIS A 71 4.60 -13.25 -7.26
CA HIS A 71 4.36 -12.12 -6.37
C HIS A 71 3.24 -12.36 -5.36
N ASP A 72 3.17 -11.50 -4.36
CA ASP A 72 2.20 -11.56 -3.27
C ASP A 72 1.29 -10.31 -3.25
N HIS A 73 0.11 -10.40 -2.65
CA HIS A 73 -0.81 -9.26 -2.43
C HIS A 73 -1.13 -9.02 -0.96
N GLY A 74 -0.35 -9.59 -0.05
CA GLY A 74 -0.62 -9.61 1.37
C GLY A 74 -1.78 -10.52 1.74
N ARG A 75 -2.52 -10.11 2.77
CA ARG A 75 -3.51 -10.99 3.38
C ARG A 75 -4.71 -11.19 2.47
N ASP A 76 -5.21 -12.42 2.47
CA ASP A 76 -6.52 -12.74 1.91
C ASP A 76 -7.61 -11.87 2.55
N PRO A 77 -8.24 -10.94 1.80
CA PRO A 77 -9.22 -10.02 2.38
C PRO A 77 -10.43 -10.76 2.95
N ARG A 78 -10.71 -12.00 2.51
CA ARG A 78 -11.85 -12.82 2.96
C ARG A 78 -11.83 -13.13 4.46
N GLY A 79 -10.68 -13.02 5.12
CA GLY A 79 -10.60 -13.21 6.57
C GLY A 79 -10.95 -11.98 7.41
N SER A 80 -11.04 -10.79 6.79
CA SER A 80 -11.48 -9.58 7.50
C SER A 80 -12.96 -9.66 7.85
N ALA A 81 -13.33 -9.17 9.04
CA ALA A 81 -14.72 -9.01 9.44
C ALA A 81 -15.50 -8.04 8.52
N LEU A 82 -14.79 -7.12 7.85
CA LEU A 82 -15.37 -6.14 6.93
C LEU A 82 -15.65 -6.73 5.55
N TYR A 83 -15.06 -7.88 5.19
CA TYR A 83 -15.13 -8.42 3.83
C TYR A 83 -16.56 -8.67 3.35
N ARG A 84 -17.45 -9.11 4.25
CA ARG A 84 -18.86 -9.38 3.93
C ARG A 84 -19.57 -8.16 3.35
N GLU A 85 -19.17 -6.98 3.79
CA GLU A 85 -19.77 -5.70 3.44
C GLU A 85 -19.05 -4.98 2.32
N VAL A 86 -17.72 -5.08 2.26
CA VAL A 86 -16.92 -4.35 1.26
C VAL A 86 -16.64 -5.19 0.01
N GLY A 87 -16.66 -6.52 0.15
CA GLY A 87 -16.43 -7.46 -0.94
C GLY A 87 -14.95 -7.54 -1.38
N PRO A 88 -14.69 -8.15 -2.56
CA PRO A 88 -13.37 -8.14 -3.17
C PRO A 88 -12.96 -6.72 -3.58
N ILE A 89 -11.67 -6.41 -3.43
CA ILE A 89 -11.13 -5.09 -3.72
C ILE A 89 -10.72 -5.03 -5.21
N PRO A 90 -11.32 -4.16 -6.03
CA PRO A 90 -10.85 -3.93 -7.39
C PRO A 90 -9.52 -3.17 -7.38
N PHE A 91 -8.50 -3.73 -8.01
CA PHE A 91 -7.19 -3.09 -8.11
C PHE A 91 -7.13 -2.12 -9.30
N GLY A 92 -6.95 -0.83 -9.01
CA GLY A 92 -6.89 0.24 -10.02
C GLY A 92 -8.23 0.94 -10.28
N TYR A 93 -9.21 0.82 -9.39
CA TYR A 93 -10.49 1.50 -9.54
C TYR A 93 -10.38 3.04 -9.43
N ALA A 94 -9.60 3.56 -8.47
CA ALA A 94 -9.37 5.00 -8.33
C ALA A 94 -8.62 5.58 -9.53
N ASN A 95 -7.74 4.79 -10.14
CA ASN A 95 -7.03 5.11 -11.38
C ASN A 95 -7.99 5.29 -12.55
N GLU A 96 -8.92 4.36 -12.73
CA GLU A 96 -9.97 4.44 -13.76
C GLU A 96 -10.87 5.66 -13.56
N GLN A 97 -11.20 6.00 -12.32
CA GLN A 97 -11.96 7.21 -12.04
C GLN A 97 -11.14 8.49 -12.31
N LEU A 98 -9.83 8.45 -12.11
CA LEU A 98 -8.94 9.57 -12.48
C LEU A 98 -8.91 9.81 -13.98
N ASP A 99 -8.85 8.76 -14.80
CA ASP A 99 -8.85 8.93 -16.26
C ASP A 99 -10.13 9.61 -16.77
N VAL A 100 -11.26 9.43 -16.06
CA VAL A 100 -12.53 10.11 -16.37
C VAL A 100 -12.56 11.54 -15.83
N TYR A 101 -12.10 11.74 -14.58
CA TYR A 101 -12.15 13.03 -13.89
C TYR A 101 -11.12 14.03 -14.42
N ASP A 102 -9.89 13.59 -14.59
CA ASP A 102 -8.74 14.38 -15.04
C ASP A 102 -7.82 13.56 -15.96
N PRO A 103 -8.17 13.46 -17.26
CA PRO A 103 -7.43 12.66 -18.24
C PRO A 103 -6.01 13.16 -18.52
N LEU A 104 -5.60 14.31 -17.97
CA LEU A 104 -4.22 14.81 -18.08
C LEU A 104 -3.33 14.29 -16.95
N THR A 105 -3.92 13.82 -15.84
CA THR A 105 -3.22 13.24 -14.68
C THR A 105 -3.24 11.70 -14.71
N THR A 106 -3.39 11.07 -15.87
CA THR A 106 -3.55 9.60 -15.95
C THR A 106 -2.49 8.85 -15.15
N ARG A 107 -2.94 7.87 -14.36
CA ARG A 107 -2.08 7.04 -13.52
C ARG A 107 -2.57 5.62 -13.65
N HIS A 108 -1.71 4.70 -14.08
CA HIS A 108 -1.95 3.27 -14.01
C HIS A 108 -0.85 2.62 -13.22
N GLU A 109 -1.23 1.75 -12.28
CA GLU A 109 -0.30 1.08 -11.39
C GLU A 109 -0.08 -0.36 -11.84
N ASP A 110 1.10 -0.88 -11.58
CA ASP A 110 1.38 -2.30 -11.82
C ASP A 110 0.60 -3.18 -10.84
N HIS A 111 0.39 -4.43 -11.22
CA HIS A 111 -0.44 -5.35 -10.45
C HIS A 111 0.22 -5.74 -9.12
N PHE A 112 1.49 -6.15 -9.14
CA PHE A 112 2.20 -6.67 -7.97
C PHE A 112 2.28 -5.69 -6.80
N GLY A 113 2.29 -4.37 -7.05
CA GLY A 113 2.34 -3.38 -5.99
C GLY A 113 1.10 -3.32 -5.10
N HIS A 114 -0.04 -3.93 -5.47
CA HIS A 114 -1.24 -3.90 -4.63
C HIS A 114 -1.11 -4.80 -3.40
N LYS A 115 -0.91 -4.23 -2.21
CA LYS A 115 -0.74 -4.97 -0.94
C LYS A 115 -1.92 -4.75 0.00
N ILE A 116 -2.52 -5.84 0.46
CA ILE A 116 -3.63 -5.87 1.41
C ILE A 116 -3.13 -6.23 2.81
N GLU A 117 -3.62 -5.50 3.79
CA GLU A 117 -3.49 -5.80 5.21
C GLU A 117 -4.84 -5.67 5.91
N TRP A 118 -5.09 -6.49 6.94
CA TRP A 118 -6.24 -6.35 7.81
C TRP A 118 -5.97 -6.94 9.19
N GLN A 119 -6.72 -6.46 10.17
CA GLN A 119 -6.80 -7.05 11.51
C GLN A 119 -8.18 -6.79 12.09
N ASN A 120 -8.77 -7.83 12.69
CA ASN A 120 -10.07 -7.73 13.34
C ASN A 120 -9.88 -7.42 14.83
N ASN A 121 -10.82 -6.65 15.38
CA ASN A 121 -10.94 -6.32 16.80
C ASN A 121 -9.66 -5.76 17.44
N VAL A 122 -8.93 -4.88 16.74
CA VAL A 122 -7.72 -4.23 17.28
C VAL A 122 -8.07 -3.20 18.34
N PRO A 123 -7.41 -3.22 19.52
CA PRO A 123 -7.55 -2.13 20.48
C PRO A 123 -6.92 -0.86 19.93
N MET A 124 -7.60 0.26 20.08
CA MET A 124 -7.11 1.57 19.69
C MET A 124 -6.57 2.35 20.90
N HIS A 125 -5.72 3.31 20.60
CA HIS A 125 -4.96 4.15 21.52
C HIS A 125 -5.24 5.63 21.25
N PHE A 126 -5.29 6.40 22.31
CA PHE A 126 -5.55 7.84 22.35
C PHE A 126 -4.35 8.63 22.90
N GLY A 127 -3.15 8.04 22.85
CA GLY A 127 -1.89 8.69 23.23
C GLY A 127 -1.63 8.74 24.74
N SER A 128 -2.46 8.15 25.59
CA SER A 128 -2.18 7.99 27.02
C SER A 128 -2.96 6.83 27.65
N ASN A 129 -2.35 6.13 28.62
CA ASN A 129 -3.00 5.02 29.33
C ASN A 129 -4.34 5.41 29.98
N ALA A 130 -4.48 6.67 30.42
CA ALA A 130 -5.71 7.16 31.04
C ALA A 130 -6.84 7.33 30.00
N ALA A 131 -6.51 7.84 28.80
CA ALA A 131 -7.48 7.97 27.72
C ALA A 131 -7.85 6.60 27.13
N ASP A 132 -6.87 5.72 26.95
CA ASP A 132 -7.07 4.35 26.45
C ASP A 132 -8.06 3.56 27.33
N ALA A 133 -7.87 3.61 28.66
CA ALA A 133 -8.75 2.95 29.62
C ALA A 133 -10.16 3.57 29.68
N MET A 134 -10.32 4.83 29.28
CA MET A 134 -11.60 5.53 29.35
C MET A 134 -12.51 5.23 28.15
N PHE A 135 -11.94 5.00 26.97
CA PHE A 135 -12.71 4.86 25.73
C PHE A 135 -12.86 3.42 25.24
N ASP A 136 -11.92 2.51 25.57
CA ASP A 136 -11.95 1.07 25.19
C ASP A 136 -12.52 0.82 23.78
N VAL A 137 -11.88 1.42 22.78
CA VAL A 137 -12.33 1.35 21.38
C VAL A 137 -11.60 0.22 20.69
N HIS A 138 -12.36 -0.69 20.10
CA HIS A 138 -11.85 -1.73 19.23
C HIS A 138 -12.31 -1.51 17.80
N CYS A 139 -11.44 -1.79 16.82
CA CYS A 139 -11.78 -1.64 15.42
C CYS A 139 -11.47 -2.90 14.60
N ASP A 140 -12.27 -3.15 13.58
CA ASP A 140 -11.89 -3.96 12.45
C ASP A 140 -11.29 -3.04 11.39
N VAL A 141 -10.13 -3.40 10.84
CA VAL A 141 -9.43 -2.63 9.81
C VAL A 141 -9.14 -3.54 8.62
N LEU A 142 -9.43 -3.05 7.41
CA LEU A 142 -8.97 -3.60 6.15
C LEU A 142 -8.40 -2.45 5.32
N VAL A 143 -7.18 -2.60 4.85
CA VAL A 143 -6.48 -1.57 4.08
C VAL A 143 -5.72 -2.17 2.92
N LYS A 144 -5.65 -1.43 1.83
CA LYS A 144 -4.79 -1.72 0.69
C LYS A 144 -4.10 -0.45 0.23
N LEU A 145 -2.81 -0.54 -0.08
CA LEU A 145 -2.07 0.49 -0.80
C LEU A 145 -1.42 -0.15 -2.04
N HIS A 146 -1.32 0.60 -3.14
CA HIS A 146 -0.31 0.28 -4.14
C HIS A 146 1.06 0.75 -3.68
N GLN A 147 1.93 -0.21 -3.40
CA GLN A 147 3.24 -0.04 -2.79
C GLN A 147 4.30 -0.76 -3.64
N GLY A 148 4.51 -0.28 -4.86
CA GLY A 148 5.56 -0.82 -5.74
C GLY A 148 6.97 -0.48 -5.24
N THR A 149 7.67 -1.44 -4.64
CA THR A 149 9.04 -1.25 -4.11
C THR A 149 10.14 -1.86 -4.99
N HIS A 150 9.84 -2.10 -6.27
CA HIS A 150 10.77 -2.74 -7.21
C HIS A 150 11.16 -1.88 -8.42
N SER A 151 10.42 -0.81 -8.73
CA SER A 151 10.64 0.05 -9.90
C SER A 151 11.02 1.46 -9.51
N LYS A 152 11.34 2.32 -10.48
CA LYS A 152 11.65 3.73 -10.24
C LYS A 152 10.42 4.60 -9.96
N ASP A 153 9.21 4.08 -10.14
CA ASP A 153 7.95 4.86 -10.20
C ASP A 153 7.83 5.84 -9.03
N ALA A 154 7.96 5.33 -7.81
CA ALA A 154 7.81 6.10 -6.59
C ALA A 154 8.89 7.16 -6.33
N PHE A 155 9.98 7.19 -7.11
CA PHE A 155 11.00 8.23 -6.94
C PHE A 155 10.48 9.61 -7.40
N THR A 156 9.57 9.62 -8.39
CA THR A 156 8.97 10.85 -8.94
C THR A 156 7.45 10.88 -8.83
N ASN A 157 6.81 9.72 -8.80
CA ASN A 157 5.36 9.60 -8.68
C ASN A 157 4.95 9.60 -7.20
N ASN A 158 3.89 10.34 -6.88
CA ASN A 158 3.34 10.41 -5.53
C ASN A 158 1.91 9.90 -5.40
N LEU A 159 1.29 9.43 -6.48
CA LEU A 159 -0.10 9.01 -6.50
C LEU A 159 -0.21 7.50 -6.42
N HIS A 160 -0.79 7.02 -5.32
CA HIS A 160 -0.95 5.60 -5.04
C HIS A 160 -2.37 5.26 -4.61
N GLU A 161 -3.00 4.25 -5.22
CA GLU A 161 -4.36 3.87 -4.86
C GLU A 161 -4.41 3.28 -3.44
N LEU A 162 -5.19 3.94 -2.59
CA LEU A 162 -5.49 3.59 -1.22
C LEU A 162 -6.96 3.16 -1.12
N VAL A 163 -7.17 1.98 -0.56
CA VAL A 163 -8.48 1.50 -0.12
C VAL A 163 -8.40 1.34 1.38
N TYR A 164 -9.27 2.03 2.12
CA TYR A 164 -9.23 2.09 3.57
C TYR A 164 -10.62 1.86 4.14
N HIS A 165 -10.77 0.75 4.86
CA HIS A 165 -11.98 0.37 5.56
C HIS A 165 -11.68 0.22 7.05
N ILE A 166 -12.47 0.92 7.87
CA ILE A 166 -12.43 0.78 9.33
C ILE A 166 -13.84 0.82 9.87
N ARG A 167 -14.12 0.00 10.89
CA ARG A 167 -15.32 0.07 11.73
C ARG A 167 -14.90 -0.13 13.18
N CYS A 168 -15.39 0.72 14.07
CA CYS A 168 -15.02 0.72 15.47
C CYS A 168 -16.25 0.59 16.38
N THR A 169 -16.03 0.09 17.61
CA THR A 169 -17.07 -0.08 18.63
C THR A 169 -17.69 1.23 19.12
N ASP A 170 -17.03 2.37 18.88
CA ASP A 170 -17.52 3.72 19.18
C ASP A 170 -18.42 4.32 18.07
N GLY A 171 -18.67 3.55 17.01
CA GLY A 171 -19.43 3.96 15.83
C GLY A 171 -18.57 4.51 14.69
N THR A 172 -17.28 4.79 14.90
CA THR A 172 -16.39 5.33 13.86
C THR A 172 -16.34 4.34 12.71
N GLU A 173 -16.76 4.76 11.52
CA GLU A 173 -16.79 3.90 10.36
C GLU A 173 -16.56 4.69 9.07
N MET A 174 -15.66 4.17 8.24
CA MET A 174 -15.25 4.75 6.97
C MET A 174 -14.94 3.63 5.98
N HIS A 175 -15.42 3.77 4.74
CA HIS A 175 -15.05 2.93 3.61
C HIS A 175 -14.68 3.82 2.45
N ILE A 176 -13.38 3.97 2.23
CA ILE A 176 -12.81 4.99 1.37
C ILE A 176 -11.93 4.36 0.31
N THR A 177 -12.09 4.77 -0.94
CA THR A 177 -11.17 4.47 -2.05
C THR A 177 -10.74 5.78 -2.69
N MET A 178 -9.44 5.99 -2.84
CA MET A 178 -8.88 7.21 -3.41
C MET A 178 -7.44 7.00 -3.90
N LEU A 179 -6.92 7.97 -4.65
CA LEU A 179 -5.49 8.13 -4.87
C LEU A 179 -4.91 8.99 -3.76
N ALA A 180 -4.10 8.37 -2.91
CA ALA A 180 -3.30 9.08 -1.92
C ALA A 180 -2.16 9.80 -2.63
N ALA A 181 -2.12 11.13 -2.52
CA ALA A 181 -0.94 11.92 -2.83
C ALA A 181 -0.02 11.90 -1.60
N ILE A 182 1.16 11.27 -1.72
CA ILE A 182 2.06 11.03 -0.60
C ILE A 182 3.22 12.02 -0.65
N GLY A 183 3.17 13.11 0.09
CA GLY A 183 4.16 14.19 0.01
C GLY A 183 4.28 14.83 -1.37
N THR A 184 5.41 15.50 -1.62
CA THR A 184 5.69 16.26 -2.85
C THR A 184 6.08 15.33 -4.00
N PRO A 185 5.53 15.48 -5.23
CA PRO A 185 5.94 14.71 -6.40
C PRO A 185 7.33 15.14 -6.89
N GLY A 186 8.02 14.24 -7.59
CA GLY A 186 9.37 14.51 -8.11
C GLY A 186 10.51 14.43 -7.07
N GLN A 187 10.18 14.15 -5.80
CA GLN A 187 11.15 14.04 -4.72
C GLN A 187 10.76 12.97 -3.68
N PHE A 188 11.69 12.66 -2.77
CA PHE A 188 11.43 11.84 -1.58
C PHE A 188 12.37 12.25 -0.43
N THR A 189 12.11 11.75 0.78
CA THR A 189 12.97 11.92 1.96
C THR A 189 13.94 10.73 2.06
N ARG A 190 15.24 10.98 2.21
CA ARG A 190 16.24 9.92 2.34
C ARG A 190 16.12 9.22 3.70
N SER A 191 16.09 7.89 3.70
CA SER A 191 15.89 7.07 4.92
C SER A 191 16.95 7.28 6.01
N CYS A 192 18.20 7.46 5.61
CA CYS A 192 19.33 7.36 6.52
C CYS A 192 19.73 8.69 7.19
N ASP A 193 19.30 9.85 6.67
CA ASP A 193 19.61 11.18 7.23
C ASP A 193 18.46 12.21 7.16
N GLY A 194 17.31 11.84 6.56
CA GLY A 194 16.15 12.73 6.43
C GLY A 194 16.29 13.82 5.37
N ALA A 195 17.34 13.81 4.54
CA ALA A 195 17.52 14.80 3.48
C ALA A 195 16.44 14.68 2.40
N THR A 196 15.95 15.82 1.91
CA THR A 196 15.06 15.84 0.73
C THR A 196 15.87 15.63 -0.54
N ILE A 197 15.50 14.61 -1.32
CA ILE A 197 16.14 14.25 -2.58
C ILE A 197 15.22 14.63 -3.73
N ALA A 198 15.60 15.65 -4.49
CA ALA A 198 14.96 15.98 -5.75
C ALA A 198 15.44 15.02 -6.85
N VAL A 199 14.51 14.32 -7.49
CA VAL A 199 14.80 13.30 -8.50
C VAL A 199 14.57 13.84 -9.90
N GLY A 200 13.45 14.53 -10.11
CA GLY A 200 13.06 15.01 -11.43
C GLY A 200 11.66 15.60 -11.46
N PRO A 201 11.12 15.89 -12.65
CA PRO A 201 9.74 16.35 -12.77
C PRO A 201 8.76 15.31 -12.23
N ALA A 202 7.64 15.80 -11.71
CA ALA A 202 6.50 14.97 -11.31
C ALA A 202 6.07 14.06 -12.47
N THR A 203 5.67 12.82 -12.13
CA THR A 203 5.07 11.89 -13.10
C THR A 203 3.82 11.29 -12.45
N PRO A 204 2.60 11.64 -12.92
CA PRO A 204 2.29 12.63 -13.95
C PRO A 204 2.69 14.08 -13.59
N ALA A 205 2.84 14.95 -14.59
CA ALA A 205 3.41 16.29 -14.40
C ALA A 205 2.53 17.23 -13.54
N ASN A 206 1.23 16.98 -13.51
CA ASN A 206 0.21 17.70 -12.76
C ASN A 206 -0.20 16.97 -11.47
N SER A 207 0.59 15.99 -11.03
CA SER A 207 0.40 15.38 -9.71
C SER A 207 0.27 16.46 -8.62
N PRO A 208 -0.80 16.44 -7.81
CA PRO A 208 -0.95 17.38 -6.70
C PRO A 208 0.08 17.10 -5.60
N ASP A 209 0.47 18.15 -4.88
CA ASP A 209 1.15 17.97 -3.60
C ASP A 209 0.25 17.24 -2.60
N GLY A 210 0.84 16.28 -1.91
CA GLY A 210 0.22 15.55 -0.81
C GLY A 210 0.73 15.99 0.55
N GLY A 211 0.07 15.53 1.61
CA GLY A 211 0.66 15.52 2.94
C GLY A 211 1.51 14.27 3.18
N GLY A 212 2.18 14.20 4.32
CA GLY A 212 3.08 13.08 4.63
C GLY A 212 4.32 13.05 3.73
N GLN A 213 4.90 11.87 3.51
CA GLN A 213 6.16 11.71 2.77
C GLN A 213 6.43 10.27 2.34
N ARG A 214 7.16 10.12 1.22
CA ARG A 214 7.88 8.89 0.90
C ARG A 214 9.28 8.97 1.48
N ILE A 215 9.64 8.01 2.32
CA ILE A 215 10.99 7.84 2.85
C ILE A 215 11.60 6.65 2.13
N ILE A 216 12.70 6.87 1.40
CA ILE A 216 13.31 5.85 0.54
C ILE A 216 14.83 5.89 0.69
N ALA A 217 15.46 4.71 0.68
CA ALA A 217 16.92 4.59 0.68
C ALA A 217 17.51 4.99 -0.67
N ASP A 218 18.69 5.61 -0.63
CA ASP A 218 19.48 5.88 -1.83
C ASP A 218 20.91 5.36 -1.70
N ARG A 219 21.72 5.61 -2.73
CA ARG A 219 23.12 5.21 -2.77
C ARG A 219 23.94 5.73 -1.58
N THR A 220 23.62 6.91 -1.05
CA THR A 220 24.32 7.45 0.14
C THR A 220 24.09 6.56 1.36
N CYS A 221 22.87 6.05 1.53
CA CYS A 221 22.55 5.13 2.62
C CYS A 221 23.28 3.79 2.48
N VAL A 222 23.35 3.26 1.25
CA VAL A 222 24.09 2.04 0.94
C VAL A 222 25.58 2.18 1.26
N ASP A 223 26.21 3.26 0.79
CA ASP A 223 27.64 3.52 1.01
C ASP A 223 27.98 3.71 2.49
N ARG A 224 27.07 4.31 3.25
CA ARG A 224 27.27 4.64 4.67
C ARG A 224 27.07 3.46 5.59
N ASP A 225 25.99 2.71 5.38
CA ASP A 225 25.48 1.74 6.37
C ASP A 225 25.69 0.28 5.93
N ILE A 226 25.80 0.01 4.62
CA ILE A 226 25.93 -1.36 4.09
C ILE A 226 27.36 -1.69 3.68
N LEU A 227 28.03 -0.81 2.94
CA LEU A 227 29.39 -1.04 2.46
C LEU A 227 30.43 -0.67 3.52
N VAL A 228 30.71 -1.63 4.41
CA VAL A 228 31.53 -1.41 5.61
C VAL A 228 32.98 -1.90 5.44
N PRO A 229 33.94 -1.36 6.22
CA PRO A 229 35.30 -1.89 6.29
C PRO A 229 35.36 -3.34 6.75
N ALA A 230 36.47 -4.02 6.44
CA ALA A 230 36.73 -5.38 6.91
C ALA A 230 36.64 -5.48 8.44
N GLY A 231 35.92 -6.50 8.92
CA GLY A 231 35.69 -6.74 10.36
C GLY A 231 34.45 -6.05 10.94
N GLN A 232 33.70 -5.29 10.14
CA GLN A 232 32.39 -4.73 10.53
C GLN A 232 31.22 -5.52 9.92
N PHE A 233 30.03 -5.29 10.46
CA PHE A 233 28.77 -5.82 9.96
C PHE A 233 27.96 -4.71 9.30
N SER A 234 27.31 -5.03 8.18
CA SER A 234 26.39 -4.12 7.49
C SER A 234 25.11 -3.91 8.28
N ASP A 235 24.58 -2.70 8.25
CA ASP A 235 23.24 -2.38 8.73
C ASP A 235 22.25 -2.28 7.55
N PHE A 236 21.52 -3.37 7.32
CA PHE A 236 20.48 -3.44 6.29
C PHE A 236 19.18 -2.75 6.72
N GLY A 237 19.04 -2.29 7.98
CA GLY A 237 17.88 -1.52 8.43
C GLY A 237 17.74 -0.18 7.69
N THR A 238 18.83 0.32 7.09
CA THR A 238 18.80 1.49 6.21
C THR A 238 17.96 1.28 4.94
N LEU A 239 17.83 0.02 4.48
CA LEU A 239 16.96 -0.40 3.37
C LEU A 239 15.54 -0.60 3.90
N HIS A 240 14.94 0.52 4.26
CA HIS A 240 13.59 0.59 4.77
C HIS A 240 12.86 1.72 4.04
N GLU A 241 11.75 1.38 3.38
CA GLU A 241 10.85 2.36 2.78
C GLU A 241 9.68 2.63 3.71
N SER A 242 9.34 3.90 3.94
CA SER A 242 8.14 4.31 4.67
C SER A 242 7.29 5.24 3.83
N TRP A 243 6.01 4.92 3.73
CA TRP A 243 5.02 5.59 2.90
C TRP A 243 4.00 6.20 3.84
N GLN A 244 4.27 7.43 4.26
CA GLN A 244 3.47 8.13 5.26
C GLN A 244 2.40 8.92 4.54
N THR A 245 1.17 8.44 4.59
CA THR A 245 0.04 9.11 3.93
C THR A 245 -0.52 10.25 4.78
N SER A 246 -1.36 11.10 4.20
CA SER A 246 -2.13 12.10 4.93
C SER A 246 -3.38 12.42 4.12
N ASN A 247 -4.48 11.75 4.46
CA ASN A 247 -5.65 11.68 3.60
C ASN A 247 -6.81 12.39 4.25
N SER A 248 -7.59 13.09 3.44
CA SER A 248 -8.82 13.73 3.87
C SER A 248 -9.90 13.56 2.83
N VAL A 249 -11.10 13.23 3.28
CA VAL A 249 -12.31 13.35 2.44
C VAL A 249 -12.96 14.70 2.75
N ARG A 250 -13.16 15.53 1.72
CA ARG A 250 -13.68 16.90 1.88
C ARG A 250 -14.90 17.15 1.01
N ARG A 251 -15.85 17.89 1.56
CA ARG A 251 -16.97 18.49 0.82
C ARG A 251 -16.48 19.54 -0.16
N GLU A 252 -17.34 19.90 -1.11
CA GLU A 252 -17.14 21.01 -2.04
C GLU A 252 -16.81 22.35 -1.35
N ASP A 253 -17.41 22.60 -0.17
CA ASP A 253 -17.16 23.81 0.63
C ASP A 253 -15.87 23.77 1.47
N GLY A 254 -15.07 22.71 1.33
CA GLY A 254 -13.81 22.53 2.06
C GLY A 254 -13.94 21.89 3.43
N HIS A 255 -15.16 21.62 3.93
CA HIS A 255 -15.35 20.91 5.20
C HIS A 255 -14.77 19.49 5.13
N THR A 256 -13.94 19.13 6.11
CA THR A 256 -13.33 17.79 6.19
C THR A 256 -14.29 16.83 6.87
N LEU A 257 -14.74 15.82 6.12
CA LEU A 257 -15.65 14.77 6.56
C LEU A 257 -14.91 13.64 7.27
N ALA A 258 -13.71 13.31 6.79
CA ALA A 258 -12.87 12.26 7.34
C ALA A 258 -11.39 12.62 7.18
N PHE A 259 -10.56 12.21 8.14
CA PHE A 259 -9.11 12.26 8.05
C PHE A 259 -8.51 10.95 8.58
N PHE A 260 -7.46 10.48 7.90
CA PHE A 260 -6.73 9.25 8.23
C PHE A 260 -5.37 9.25 7.54
N ASN A 261 -4.35 8.68 8.18
CA ASN A 261 -2.96 8.72 7.73
C ASN A 261 -2.21 7.41 8.03
N PRO A 262 -2.70 6.26 7.54
CA PRO A 262 -1.97 5.01 7.72
C PRO A 262 -0.56 5.11 7.11
N TYR A 263 0.43 4.54 7.81
CA TYR A 263 1.80 4.49 7.34
C TYR A 263 2.14 3.08 6.91
N PHE A 264 2.67 2.93 5.70
CA PHE A 264 3.04 1.63 5.15
C PHE A 264 4.56 1.53 5.11
N GLN A 265 5.10 0.46 5.66
CA GLN A 265 6.53 0.30 5.85
C GLN A 265 6.97 -1.02 5.21
N VAL A 266 8.11 -0.99 4.52
CA VAL A 266 8.69 -2.17 3.85
C VAL A 266 10.15 -2.25 4.22
N SER A 267 10.56 -3.39 4.78
CA SER A 267 11.95 -3.75 4.96
C SER A 267 12.47 -4.46 3.72
N LEU A 268 13.75 -4.27 3.43
CA LEU A 268 14.45 -4.98 2.35
C LEU A 268 13.69 -4.89 1.00
N PRO A 269 13.33 -3.68 0.52
CA PRO A 269 12.79 -3.51 -0.82
C PRO A 269 13.77 -4.03 -1.88
N SER A 270 13.27 -4.35 -3.07
CA SER A 270 14.13 -4.85 -4.17
C SER A 270 14.88 -3.75 -4.93
N ARG A 271 14.88 -2.53 -4.40
CA ARG A 271 15.51 -1.34 -5.00
C ARG A 271 16.05 -0.36 -3.96
N PHE A 272 16.92 0.52 -4.41
CA PHE A 272 17.18 1.84 -3.81
C PHE A 272 17.39 2.86 -4.93
N TYR A 273 17.32 4.15 -4.62
CA TYR A 273 17.59 5.21 -5.60
C TYR A 273 19.09 5.33 -5.87
N ASP A 274 19.50 5.20 -7.13
CA ASP A 274 20.88 5.43 -7.54
C ASP A 274 20.93 6.24 -8.85
N PRO A 275 21.23 7.55 -8.80
CA PRO A 275 21.23 8.39 -9.99
C PRO A 275 22.32 8.02 -11.01
N ALA A 276 23.31 7.22 -10.63
CA ALA A 276 24.39 6.80 -11.53
C ALA A 276 24.03 5.58 -12.39
N LEU A 277 22.95 4.86 -12.05
CA LEU A 277 22.56 3.63 -12.73
C LEU A 277 21.46 3.83 -13.78
N PRO A 278 21.38 2.94 -14.80
CA PRO A 278 20.28 2.95 -15.75
C PRO A 278 18.93 2.88 -15.06
N GLY A 279 18.01 3.77 -15.46
CA GLY A 279 16.69 3.83 -14.86
C GLY A 279 16.69 4.28 -13.39
N ILE A 280 17.79 4.88 -12.91
CA ILE A 280 17.98 5.44 -11.56
C ILE A 280 17.72 4.46 -10.40
N VAL A 281 17.85 3.16 -10.67
CA VAL A 281 17.55 2.07 -9.72
C VAL A 281 18.81 1.26 -9.45
N GLY A 282 19.22 1.22 -8.18
CA GLY A 282 20.16 0.23 -7.68
C GLY A 282 19.43 -0.99 -7.12
N ARG A 283 20.04 -2.18 -7.25
CA ARG A 283 19.53 -3.43 -6.69
C ARG A 283 20.33 -3.79 -5.45
N PRO A 284 19.71 -3.96 -4.26
CA PRO A 284 20.43 -4.37 -3.06
C PRO A 284 21.19 -5.69 -3.21
N ILE A 285 20.68 -6.64 -4.01
CA ILE A 285 21.40 -7.90 -4.26
C ILE A 285 22.73 -7.68 -5.00
N ASP A 286 22.82 -6.66 -5.86
CA ASP A 286 24.07 -6.37 -6.60
C ASP A 286 25.13 -5.81 -5.64
N VAL A 287 24.70 -5.02 -4.64
CA VAL A 287 25.57 -4.49 -3.57
C VAL A 287 26.23 -5.62 -2.77
N CYS A 288 25.59 -6.79 -2.66
CA CYS A 288 26.16 -7.94 -1.96
C CYS A 288 27.45 -8.47 -2.59
N TYR A 289 27.70 -8.16 -3.87
CA TYR A 289 28.90 -8.55 -4.61
C TYR A 289 29.88 -7.39 -4.77
N GLU A 290 29.52 -6.19 -4.31
CA GLU A 290 30.32 -4.99 -4.50
C GLU A 290 31.52 -4.95 -3.55
N VAL A 291 32.67 -4.52 -4.09
CA VAL A 291 33.85 -4.15 -3.32
C VAL A 291 34.33 -2.78 -3.82
N THR A 292 34.33 -1.80 -2.93
CA THR A 292 34.78 -0.44 -3.28
C THR A 292 36.30 -0.38 -3.43
N PRO A 293 36.87 0.68 -4.05
CA PRO A 293 38.32 0.88 -4.09
C PRO A 293 38.99 0.95 -2.71
N ALA A 294 38.25 1.34 -1.67
CA ALA A 294 38.70 1.34 -0.28
C ALA A 294 38.66 -0.05 0.38
N GLY A 295 38.20 -1.08 -0.35
CA GLY A 295 38.04 -2.44 0.15
C GLY A 295 36.81 -2.64 1.03
N THR A 296 35.89 -1.68 1.10
CA THR A 296 34.63 -1.84 1.83
C THR A 296 33.66 -2.72 1.03
N ARG A 297 32.86 -3.50 1.73
CA ARG A 297 31.91 -4.46 1.14
C ARG A 297 30.77 -4.79 2.09
N ALA A 298 29.68 -5.34 1.56
CA ALA A 298 28.61 -5.88 2.40
C ALA A 298 29.10 -7.09 3.23
N SER A 299 28.58 -7.23 4.45
CA SER A 299 29.03 -8.23 5.42
C SER A 299 27.87 -8.68 6.32
N GLY A 300 27.56 -9.98 6.30
CA GLY A 300 26.50 -10.59 7.10
C GLY A 300 25.08 -10.28 6.59
N GLY A 301 24.09 -10.41 7.47
CA GLY A 301 22.70 -9.98 7.26
C GLY A 301 22.04 -10.52 5.99
N ALA A 302 21.26 -9.64 5.33
CA ALA A 302 20.48 -9.97 4.14
C ALA A 302 21.34 -10.48 2.96
N CYS A 303 22.55 -9.97 2.81
CA CYS A 303 23.48 -10.47 1.79
C CYS A 303 23.96 -11.89 2.09
N ALA A 304 24.33 -12.18 3.34
CA ALA A 304 24.73 -13.54 3.72
C ALA A 304 23.56 -14.53 3.59
N ALA A 305 22.34 -14.12 3.93
CA ALA A 305 21.13 -14.91 3.75
C ALA A 305 20.88 -15.23 2.27
N SER A 306 20.93 -14.23 1.40
CA SER A 306 20.66 -14.42 -0.03
C SER A 306 21.74 -15.27 -0.72
N THR A 307 23.02 -14.96 -0.46
CA THR A 307 24.16 -15.53 -1.20
C THR A 307 24.72 -16.81 -0.59
N SER A 308 24.08 -17.37 0.43
CA SER A 308 24.61 -18.47 1.24
C SER A 308 26.04 -18.19 1.73
N ASN A 309 26.18 -17.10 2.49
CA ASN A 309 27.46 -16.58 2.99
C ASN A 309 28.51 -16.35 1.88
N GLY A 310 28.08 -15.87 0.71
CA GLY A 310 28.94 -15.58 -0.44
C GLY A 310 29.40 -16.81 -1.22
N THR A 311 28.83 -18.00 -0.96
CA THR A 311 29.14 -19.21 -1.76
C THR A 311 28.41 -19.23 -3.10
N VAL A 312 27.25 -18.57 -3.18
CA VAL A 312 26.55 -18.32 -4.45
C VAL A 312 27.03 -16.98 -5.00
N LEU A 313 27.66 -17.01 -6.16
CA LEU A 313 28.34 -15.84 -6.76
C LEU A 313 27.47 -15.06 -7.75
N VAL A 314 26.30 -15.59 -8.10
CA VAL A 314 25.37 -14.94 -9.03
C VAL A 314 23.94 -15.22 -8.59
N ILE A 315 23.26 -14.17 -8.13
CA ILE A 315 21.83 -14.13 -7.82
C ILE A 315 21.30 -12.86 -8.46
N THR A 316 20.30 -12.99 -9.32
CA THR A 316 19.63 -11.85 -9.93
C THR A 316 18.58 -11.28 -8.97
N PHE A 317 18.20 -10.02 -9.13
CA PHE A 317 17.27 -9.35 -8.21
C PHE A 317 15.88 -10.01 -8.13
N ASP A 318 15.48 -10.70 -9.19
CA ASP A 318 14.23 -11.45 -9.33
C ASP A 318 14.35 -12.92 -8.89
N ASP A 319 15.47 -13.33 -8.30
CA ASP A 319 15.63 -14.69 -7.80
C ASP A 319 14.93 -14.86 -6.44
N PRO A 320 14.10 -15.91 -6.23
CA PRO A 320 13.43 -16.17 -4.93
C PRO A 320 14.38 -16.37 -3.74
N ARG A 321 15.68 -16.58 -4.00
CA ARG A 321 16.70 -16.64 -2.93
C ARG A 321 17.10 -15.26 -2.43
N SER A 322 16.86 -14.20 -3.21
CA SER A 322 17.09 -12.82 -2.79
C SER A 322 16.02 -12.42 -1.77
N VAL A 323 16.44 -12.14 -0.54
CA VAL A 323 15.51 -11.64 0.51
C VAL A 323 15.10 -10.17 0.30
N PHE A 324 15.64 -9.53 -0.73
CA PHE A 324 15.29 -8.15 -1.11
C PHE A 324 14.08 -8.17 -2.05
N ASP A 325 12.92 -8.55 -1.52
CA ASP A 325 11.67 -8.77 -2.26
C ASP A 325 10.50 -7.93 -1.74
N GLY A 326 10.72 -7.10 -0.72
CA GLY A 326 9.69 -6.25 -0.13
C GLY A 326 8.51 -6.99 0.52
N THR A 327 8.70 -8.25 0.91
CA THR A 327 7.66 -9.05 1.56
C THR A 327 7.54 -8.77 3.06
N ASP A 328 8.60 -8.32 3.74
CA ASP A 328 8.52 -7.87 5.13
C ASP A 328 7.95 -6.45 5.19
N ARG A 329 6.73 -6.34 5.73
CA ARG A 329 6.00 -5.08 5.75
C ARG A 329 5.02 -4.98 6.90
N VAL A 330 4.82 -3.73 7.32
CA VAL A 330 3.87 -3.39 8.38
C VAL A 330 3.04 -2.18 8.01
N VAL A 331 1.88 -2.05 8.66
CA VAL A 331 1.00 -0.89 8.50
C VAL A 331 0.65 -0.32 9.85
N ASP A 332 0.98 0.95 10.08
CA ASP A 332 0.50 1.69 11.25
C ASP A 332 -0.85 2.33 10.92
N ILE A 333 -1.83 2.11 11.81
CA ILE A 333 -3.16 2.69 11.67
C ILE A 333 -3.19 3.98 12.48
N ASN A 334 -3.21 5.13 11.83
CA ASN A 334 -3.09 6.42 12.51
C ASN A 334 -4.30 7.33 12.22
N SER A 335 -4.57 8.20 13.20
CA SER A 335 -5.48 9.35 13.17
C SER A 335 -6.82 9.08 12.48
N ASN A 336 -7.73 8.30 13.08
CA ASN A 336 -9.05 8.00 12.49
C ASN A 336 -10.12 9.00 12.93
N PHE A 337 -10.30 10.05 12.14
CA PHE A 337 -11.23 11.15 12.44
C PHE A 337 -12.42 11.18 11.48
N VAL A 338 -13.62 11.40 12.04
CA VAL A 338 -14.88 11.58 11.30
C VAL A 338 -15.58 12.84 11.83
N SER A 339 -16.09 13.66 10.91
CA SER A 339 -16.88 14.86 11.17
C SER A 339 -18.05 14.97 10.18
N ASN A 340 -19.08 14.16 10.42
CA ASN A 340 -20.22 13.96 9.52
C ASN A 340 -21.57 13.77 10.27
N ALA A 341 -21.71 14.32 11.49
CA ALA A 341 -22.91 14.11 12.31
C ALA A 341 -24.24 14.47 11.60
N ASP A 342 -24.26 15.58 10.86
CA ASP A 342 -25.47 16.09 10.20
C ASP A 342 -25.54 15.73 8.70
N GLY A 343 -24.55 15.00 8.17
CA GLY A 343 -24.48 14.63 6.75
C GLY A 343 -25.18 13.31 6.42
N PRO A 344 -25.22 12.92 5.13
CA PRO A 344 -25.52 11.56 4.70
C PRO A 344 -24.33 10.62 4.96
N GLU A 345 -24.57 9.31 4.92
CA GLU A 345 -23.50 8.30 5.00
C GLU A 345 -22.71 8.19 3.69
N VAL A 346 -23.34 8.53 2.58
CA VAL A 346 -22.79 8.35 1.24
C VAL A 346 -22.40 9.69 0.65
N TRP A 347 -21.14 9.77 0.24
CA TRP A 347 -20.57 10.91 -0.46
C TRP A 347 -19.93 10.44 -1.77
N PHE A 348 -19.95 11.29 -2.79
CA PHE A 348 -19.24 11.08 -4.04
C PHE A 348 -18.14 12.14 -4.12
N THR A 349 -16.89 11.72 -4.22
CA THR A 349 -15.73 12.63 -4.26
C THR A 349 -14.96 12.45 -5.55
N ASP A 350 -14.11 13.41 -5.89
CA ASP A 350 -13.10 13.16 -6.91
C ASP A 350 -12.11 12.06 -6.45
N PRO A 351 -11.25 11.55 -7.35
CA PRO A 351 -10.29 10.50 -7.02
C PRO A 351 -9.29 10.87 -5.93
N PHE A 352 -9.15 12.14 -5.57
CA PHE A 352 -8.27 12.63 -4.50
C PHE A 352 -9.03 12.87 -3.18
N GLY A 353 -10.29 12.46 -3.08
CA GLY A 353 -11.14 12.64 -1.89
C GLY A 353 -11.67 14.06 -1.72
N LYS A 354 -11.59 14.93 -2.74
CA LYS A 354 -12.08 16.32 -2.69
C LYS A 354 -13.43 16.45 -3.40
N HIS A 355 -13.98 17.66 -3.40
CA HIS A 355 -15.22 17.99 -4.13
C HIS A 355 -16.40 17.08 -3.79
N GLY A 356 -16.51 16.70 -2.50
CA GLY A 356 -17.52 15.77 -2.01
C GLY A 356 -18.95 16.29 -2.18
N GLN A 357 -19.80 15.50 -2.83
CA GLN A 357 -21.21 15.78 -3.13
C GLN A 357 -22.11 14.59 -2.76
N THR A 358 -23.43 14.80 -2.75
CA THR A 358 -24.42 13.74 -2.42
C THR A 358 -24.98 13.03 -3.65
N GLN A 359 -24.58 13.46 -4.84
CA GLN A 359 -24.93 12.86 -6.13
C GLN A 359 -23.66 12.49 -6.88
N PRO A 360 -23.66 11.40 -7.67
CA PRO A 360 -22.52 11.02 -8.48
C PRO A 360 -22.25 12.05 -9.59
N PHE A 361 -20.98 12.17 -9.96
CA PHE A 361 -20.53 12.97 -11.11
C PHE A 361 -19.46 12.19 -11.91
N PRO A 362 -19.11 12.61 -13.14
CA PRO A 362 -18.13 11.89 -13.95
C PRO A 362 -16.78 11.73 -13.22
N GLY A 363 -16.31 10.49 -13.08
CA GLY A 363 -15.07 10.17 -12.37
C GLY A 363 -15.17 10.28 -10.85
N SER A 364 -16.38 10.39 -10.28
CA SER A 364 -16.55 10.39 -8.83
C SER A 364 -16.44 8.99 -8.24
N ILE A 365 -15.80 8.88 -7.07
CA ILE A 365 -15.76 7.67 -6.27
C ILE A 365 -16.79 7.79 -5.14
N ARG A 366 -17.63 6.77 -5.00
CA ARG A 366 -18.56 6.63 -3.86
C ARG A 366 -17.77 6.25 -2.60
N GLN A 367 -17.89 7.08 -1.57
CA GLN A 367 -17.35 6.87 -0.22
C GLN A 367 -18.49 6.58 0.76
N PHE A 368 -18.22 5.79 1.79
CA PHE A 368 -19.08 5.67 2.97
C PHE A 368 -18.38 6.28 4.19
N ILE A 369 -19.08 7.13 4.93
CA ILE A 369 -18.61 7.80 6.15
C ILE A 369 -19.77 7.84 7.13
N ALA A 370 -19.65 7.23 8.31
CA ALA A 370 -20.75 7.17 9.28
C ALA A 370 -21.30 8.56 9.66
N ARG A 371 -22.60 8.61 10.00
CA ARG A 371 -23.30 9.82 10.45
C ARG A 371 -23.00 10.14 11.90
N MET A 372 -21.78 10.59 12.13
CA MET A 372 -21.30 10.92 13.46
C MET A 372 -20.15 11.91 13.39
N SER A 373 -19.76 12.41 14.55
CA SER A 373 -18.46 13.06 14.72
C SER A 373 -17.75 12.43 15.90
N ASN A 374 -16.49 12.06 15.72
CA ASN A 374 -15.67 11.47 16.78
C ASN A 374 -14.61 12.44 17.32
N ASP A 375 -14.84 13.75 17.18
CA ASP A 375 -14.01 14.78 17.80
C ASP A 375 -14.00 14.60 19.32
N ARG A 376 -12.81 14.37 19.86
CA ARG A 376 -12.55 14.18 21.28
C ARG A 376 -11.62 15.25 21.83
N GLY A 377 -11.70 16.47 21.30
CA GLY A 377 -10.89 17.59 21.77
C GLY A 377 -9.40 17.40 21.47
N GLY A 378 -9.08 16.84 20.30
CA GLY A 378 -7.71 16.60 19.83
C GLY A 378 -7.11 15.23 20.21
N LEU A 379 -7.86 14.35 20.87
CA LEU A 379 -7.44 12.95 21.04
C LEU A 379 -7.63 12.18 19.74
N GLU A 380 -6.52 11.71 19.17
CA GLU A 380 -6.53 10.94 17.92
C GLU A 380 -6.66 9.45 18.18
N LEU A 381 -7.55 8.79 17.42
CA LEU A 381 -7.75 7.35 17.47
C LEU A 381 -6.69 6.64 16.60
N ASN A 382 -5.68 6.07 17.25
CA ASN A 382 -4.57 5.37 16.61
C ASN A 382 -4.62 3.87 16.93
N GLY A 383 -4.38 3.00 15.97
CA GLY A 383 -4.28 1.57 16.17
C GLY A 383 -2.84 1.10 16.40
N PRO A 384 -2.64 -0.21 16.61
CA PRO A 384 -1.32 -0.80 16.66
C PRO A 384 -0.71 -0.87 15.25
N THR A 385 0.59 -1.14 15.20
CA THR A 385 1.24 -1.62 13.97
C THR A 385 0.71 -3.02 13.62
N LEU A 386 0.19 -3.18 12.41
CA LEU A 386 -0.25 -4.46 11.85
C LEU A 386 0.90 -5.10 11.06
N GLY A 387 1.00 -6.44 11.08
CA GLY A 387 1.88 -7.18 10.17
C GLY A 387 3.24 -7.63 10.72
N ARG A 388 3.67 -7.16 11.90
CA ARG A 388 5.04 -7.39 12.44
C ARG A 388 5.51 -8.85 12.46
N ASP A 389 4.61 -9.79 12.77
CA ASP A 389 4.94 -11.21 12.92
C ASP A 389 4.49 -12.04 11.69
N ARG A 390 4.32 -11.41 10.52
CA ARG A 390 3.77 -12.05 9.32
C ARG A 390 4.83 -12.25 8.27
N GLU A 391 4.89 -13.47 7.75
CA GLU A 391 5.64 -13.80 6.55
C GLU A 391 4.68 -13.76 5.36
N TYR A 392 4.79 -12.69 4.56
CA TYR A 392 4.09 -12.59 3.28
C TYR A 392 4.85 -13.27 2.15
N GLY A 393 6.14 -13.50 2.38
CA GLY A 393 6.99 -14.30 1.53
C GLY A 393 6.47 -15.72 1.40
N GLY A 394 6.79 -16.32 0.26
CA GLY A 394 6.66 -17.75 0.01
C GLY A 394 7.90 -18.22 -0.73
N PRO A 395 8.15 -19.53 -0.85
CA PRO A 395 9.39 -20.07 -1.42
C PRO A 395 9.62 -19.70 -2.90
N ARG A 396 8.62 -19.09 -3.54
CA ARG A 396 8.66 -18.65 -4.94
C ARG A 396 8.27 -17.18 -5.13
N VAL A 397 8.04 -16.43 -4.05
CA VAL A 397 7.87 -14.98 -4.17
C VAL A 397 9.22 -14.36 -4.48
N HIS A 398 9.25 -13.42 -5.41
CA HIS A 398 10.45 -12.71 -5.83
C HIS A 398 10.10 -11.35 -6.42
N ALA A 399 11.09 -10.48 -6.57
CA ALA A 399 10.89 -9.23 -7.31
C ALA A 399 10.59 -9.50 -8.80
N PRO A 400 9.77 -8.69 -9.51
CA PRO A 400 9.03 -7.55 -9.00
C PRO A 400 7.90 -7.97 -8.05
N ASN A 401 7.86 -7.30 -6.90
CA ASN A 401 6.85 -7.47 -5.87
C ASN A 401 6.53 -6.12 -5.24
#